data_AF-A0A0H4WVY5-F1
#
_entry.id   AF-A0A0H4WVY5-F1
#
_cell.length_a   1.000
_cell.length_b   1.000
_cell.length_c   1.000
_cell.angle_alpha   90.00
_cell.angle_beta   90.00
_cell.angle_gamma   90.00
#
_symmetry.space_group_name_H-M   'P 1'
#
loop_
_entity.id
_entity.type
_entity.pdbx_description
1 polymer ?
#
loop_
_entity_poly.entity_id
_entity_poly.type
_entity_poly.pdbx_seq_one_letter_code
_entity_poly.pdbx_strand_id
1 'polypeptide(L)'
;MEVLSADGARIRGATVTGTNVTSNISITGVTDGQGVSTAINESLAPSPVRVVATAGSKVSPAHQVEWQCDGCNCQPEPSTLELRLNP
;
A
#
# COMPACT_ATOMS: atom_id res chain seq x y z
N MET A 1 -5.89 -0.98 -1.72
CA MET A 1 -4.95 0.10 -2.12
C MET A 1 -5.10 0.35 -3.61
N GLU A 2 -5.23 1.59 -4.05
CA GLU A 2 -5.29 1.96 -5.48
C GLU A 2 -3.99 2.66 -5.88
N VAL A 3 -3.42 2.31 -7.04
CA VAL A 3 -2.26 3.01 -7.60
C VAL A 3 -2.70 3.81 -8.82
N LEU A 4 -2.42 5.11 -8.78
CA LEU A 4 -2.82 6.06 -9.81
C LEU A 4 -1.57 6.73 -10.39
N SER A 5 -1.61 7.12 -11.66
CA SER A 5 -0.65 8.08 -12.21
C SER A 5 -0.94 9.51 -11.73
N ALA A 6 -0.03 10.43 -12.04
CA ALA A 6 -0.17 11.85 -11.71
C ALA A 6 -1.46 12.50 -12.30
N ASP A 7 -1.95 12.02 -13.44
CA ASP A 7 -3.19 12.44 -14.11
C ASP A 7 -4.45 11.67 -13.61
N GLY A 8 -4.29 10.77 -12.64
CA GLY A 8 -5.40 10.06 -12.00
C GLY A 8 -5.82 8.75 -12.70
N ALA A 9 -5.07 8.28 -13.70
CA ALA A 9 -5.35 7.00 -14.35
C ALA A 9 -4.89 5.82 -13.47
N ARG A 10 -5.70 4.77 -13.39
CA ARG A 10 -5.37 3.54 -12.65
C ARG A 10 -4.23 2.78 -13.33
N ILE A 11 -3.25 2.35 -12.55
CA ILE A 11 -2.04 1.70 -13.06
C ILE A 11 -2.08 0.22 -12.74
N ARG A 12 -2.20 -0.59 -13.79
CA ARG A 12 -2.02 -2.05 -13.74
C ARG A 12 -0.53 -2.40 -13.67
N GLY A 13 -0.18 -3.42 -12.90
CA GLY A 13 1.19 -3.93 -12.85
C GLY A 13 2.15 -3.08 -12.00
N ALA A 14 1.64 -2.11 -11.23
CA ALA A 14 2.45 -1.38 -10.27
C ALA A 14 2.79 -2.28 -9.08
N THR A 15 4.03 -2.22 -8.61
CA THR A 15 4.45 -2.91 -7.40
C THR A 15 4.11 -2.06 -6.19
N VAL A 16 3.40 -2.62 -5.23
CA VAL A 16 3.08 -2.00 -3.94
C VAL A 16 3.89 -2.72 -2.87
N THR A 17 4.68 -1.97 -2.10
CA THR A 17 5.49 -2.47 -1.00
C THR A 17 5.01 -1.85 0.29
N GLY A 18 4.64 -2.67 1.27
CA GLY A 18 4.37 -2.24 2.63
C GLY A 18 5.43 -2.79 3.57
N THR A 19 5.94 -1.94 4.45
CA THR A 19 6.95 -2.30 5.45
C THR A 19 6.44 -1.94 6.83
N ASN A 20 6.36 -2.93 7.73
CA ASN A 20 6.10 -2.69 9.15
C ASN A 20 7.28 -1.91 9.74
N VAL A 21 7.02 -0.73 10.30
CA VAL A 21 8.05 0.20 10.74
C VAL A 21 8.81 -0.30 11.98
N THR A 22 8.21 -1.18 12.78
CA THR A 22 8.83 -1.73 14.00
C THR A 22 9.68 -2.96 13.68
N SER A 23 9.14 -3.92 12.91
CA SER A 23 9.80 -5.19 12.65
C SER A 23 10.65 -5.21 11.38
N ASN A 24 10.53 -4.20 10.52
CA ASN A 24 11.11 -4.14 9.17
C ASN A 24 10.69 -5.29 8.25
N ILE A 25 9.62 -6.01 8.58
CA ILE A 25 9.03 -7.02 7.69
C ILE A 25 8.34 -6.30 6.54
N SER A 26 8.60 -6.77 5.32
CA SER A 26 8.01 -6.22 4.10
C SER A 26 7.16 -7.25 3.37
N ILE A 27 6.06 -6.77 2.79
CA ILE A 27 5.24 -7.51 1.82
C ILE A 27 5.16 -6.71 0.54
N THR A 28 5.22 -7.42 -0.58
CA THR A 28 5.06 -6.87 -1.91
C THR A 28 3.85 -7.47 -2.60
N GLY A 29 3.17 -6.65 -3.39
CA GLY A 29 2.09 -7.07 -4.27
C GLY A 29 2.09 -6.30 -5.56
N VAL A 30 1.28 -6.74 -6.51
CA VAL A 30 1.14 -6.09 -7.81
C VAL A 30 -0.31 -5.68 -7.99
N THR A 31 -0.55 -4.51 -8.58
CA THR A 31 -1.90 -4.07 -8.91
C THR A 31 -2.51 -4.87 -10.05
N ASP A 32 -3.79 -5.18 -9.90
CA ASP A 32 -4.59 -5.90 -10.89
C ASP A 32 -5.01 -5.02 -12.09
N GLY A 33 -5.93 -5.52 -12.93
CA GLY A 33 -6.46 -4.80 -14.08
C GLY A 33 -7.26 -3.53 -13.75
N GLN A 34 -7.64 -3.33 -12.48
CA GLN A 34 -8.31 -2.13 -11.97
C GLN A 34 -7.34 -1.20 -11.23
N GLY A 35 -6.03 -1.50 -11.23
CA GLY A 35 -5.05 -0.70 -10.50
C GLY A 35 -5.13 -0.88 -8.97
N VAL A 36 -5.75 -1.97 -8.51
CA VAL A 36 -5.95 -2.26 -7.09
C VAL A 36 -4.98 -3.34 -6.62
N SER A 37 -4.40 -3.14 -5.44
CA SER A 37 -3.63 -4.16 -4.70
C SER A 37 -4.23 -4.39 -3.31
N THR A 38 -4.27 -5.67 -2.93
CA THR A 38 -4.74 -6.17 -1.62
C THR A 38 -3.61 -6.79 -0.80
N ALA A 39 -2.35 -6.63 -1.23
CA ALA A 39 -1.22 -7.30 -0.59
C ALA A 39 -0.91 -6.79 0.83
N ILE A 40 -1.26 -5.54 1.14
CA ILE A 40 -1.13 -4.99 2.49
C ILE A 40 -2.28 -5.53 3.34
N ASN A 41 -1.95 -6.41 4.29
CA ASN A 41 -2.92 -7.13 5.11
C ASN A 41 -2.45 -7.22 6.59
N GLU A 42 -3.29 -7.85 7.42
CA GLU A 42 -3.10 -7.96 8.87
C GLU A 42 -1.80 -8.62 9.32
N SER A 43 -1.07 -9.33 8.45
CA SER A 43 0.24 -9.89 8.81
C SER A 43 1.30 -8.83 9.11
N LEU A 44 1.05 -7.58 8.71
CA LEU A 44 1.88 -6.43 9.06
C LEU A 44 1.37 -5.67 10.29
N ALA A 45 0.22 -6.05 10.86
CA ALA A 45 -0.31 -5.48 12.10
C ALA A 45 0.49 -5.98 13.33
N PRO A 46 0.38 -5.34 14.51
CA PRO A 46 -0.37 -4.11 14.81
C PRO A 46 0.42 -2.81 14.58
N SER A 47 1.67 -2.86 14.15
CA SER A 47 2.50 -1.65 14.03
C SER A 47 2.22 -0.86 12.76
N PRO A 48 2.50 0.46 12.74
CA PRO A 48 2.38 1.28 11.54
C PRO A 48 3.12 0.67 10.35
N VAL A 49 2.52 0.79 9.16
CA VAL A 49 3.06 0.29 7.91
C VAL A 49 3.36 1.45 6.97
N ARG A 50 4.59 1.53 6.51
CA ARG A 50 5.00 2.44 5.43
C ARG A 50 4.73 1.77 4.09
N VAL A 51 3.88 2.39 3.28
CA VAL A 51 3.46 1.89 1.96
C VAL A 51 4.00 2.79 0.85
N VAL A 52 4.52 2.17 -0.21
CA VAL A 52 5.02 2.85 -1.42
C VAL A 52 4.60 2.06 -2.65
N ALA A 53 4.30 2.74 -3.74
CA ALA A 53 4.08 2.12 -5.05
C ALA A 53 5.17 2.51 -6.05
N THR A 54 5.51 1.58 -6.94
CA THR A 54 6.43 1.81 -8.05
C THR A 54 5.87 1.26 -9.36
N ALA A 55 6.10 1.95 -10.47
CA ALA A 55 5.87 1.43 -11.82
C ALA A 55 6.92 1.97 -12.79
N GLY A 56 7.81 1.10 -13.26
CA GLY A 56 9.00 1.52 -14.00
C GLY A 56 9.90 2.42 -13.14
N SER A 57 10.24 3.61 -13.63
CA SER A 57 11.02 4.61 -12.88
C SER A 57 10.19 5.48 -11.94
N LYS A 58 8.86 5.40 -12.00
CA LYS A 58 7.95 6.25 -11.21
C LYS A 58 7.71 5.66 -9.84
N VAL A 59 7.69 6.53 -8.83
CA VAL A 59 7.53 6.15 -7.41
C VAL A 59 6.51 7.07 -6.76
N SER A 60 5.64 6.52 -5.92
CA SER A 60 4.73 7.32 -5.10
C SER A 60 5.45 7.94 -3.89
N PRO A 61 4.90 9.01 -3.28
CA PRO A 61 5.26 9.34 -1.92
C PRO A 61 5.05 8.14 -0.99
N ALA A 62 5.79 8.10 0.11
CA ALA A 62 5.52 7.14 1.16
C ALA A 62 4.27 7.56 1.93
N HIS A 63 3.35 6.62 2.10
CA HIS A 63 2.17 6.79 2.94
C HIS A 63 2.29 5.90 4.17
N GLN A 64 1.71 6.34 5.27
CA GLN A 64 1.64 5.55 6.50
C GLN A 64 0.22 5.05 6.67
N VAL A 65 0.10 3.77 6.98
CA VAL A 65 -1.15 3.09 7.32
C VAL A 65 -1.03 2.62 8.76
N GLU A 66 -1.98 3.03 9.58
CA GLU A 66 -2.12 2.56 10.96
C GLU A 66 -2.97 1.29 11.00
N TRP A 67 -2.85 0.50 12.07
CA TRP A 67 -3.72 -0.64 12.31
C TRP A 67 -4.59 -0.41 13.52
N GLN A 68 -5.90 -0.53 13.34
CA GLN A 68 -6.84 -0.62 14.43
C GLN A 68 -7.16 -2.10 14.66
N CYS A 69 -6.64 -2.63 15.77
CA CYS A 69 -6.86 -4.03 16.15
C CYS A 69 -7.88 -4.12 17.29
N ASP A 70 -8.89 -4.97 17.10
CA ASP A 70 -9.76 -5.44 18.18
C ASP A 70 -9.27 -6.82 18.68
N GLY A 71 -10.05 -7.47 19.56
CA GLY A 71 -9.67 -8.77 20.13
C GLY A 71 -9.62 -9.93 19.13
N CYS A 72 -10.07 -9.75 17.89
CA CYS A 72 -10.17 -10.78 16.86
C CYS A 72 -9.56 -10.37 15.50
N ASN A 73 -9.59 -9.09 15.13
CA ASN A 73 -9.23 -8.61 13.79
C ASN A 73 -8.44 -7.30 13.84
N CYS A 74 -7.61 -7.08 12.82
CA CYS A 74 -6.95 -5.80 12.57
C CYS A 74 -7.40 -5.21 11.23
N GLN A 75 -7.75 -3.94 11.23
CA GLN A 75 -8.12 -3.20 10.02
C GLN A 75 -7.15 -2.04 9.78
N PRO A 76 -6.77 -1.79 8.52
CA PRO A 76 -5.93 -0.65 8.19
C PRO A 76 -6.75 0.65 8.26
N GLU A 77 -6.14 1.70 8.79
CA GLU A 77 -6.64 3.08 8.77
C GLU A 77 -5.64 3.97 8.01
N PRO A 78 -6.04 4.59 6.88
CA PRO A 78 -7.36 4.47 6.24
C PRO A 78 -7.59 3.10 5.59
N SER A 79 -8.86 2.68 5.51
CA SER A 79 -9.26 1.42 4.86
C SER A 79 -9.01 1.40 3.35
N THR A 80 -8.91 2.59 2.75
CA THR A 80 -8.54 2.79 1.35
C THR A 80 -7.41 3.80 1.26
N LEU A 81 -6.39 3.47 0.48
CA LEU A 81 -5.23 4.34 0.24
C LEU A 81 -5.03 4.52 -1.27
N GLU A 82 -4.90 5.77 -1.69
CA GLU A 82 -4.48 6.14 -3.04
C GLU A 82 -2.97 6.42 -3.06
N LEU A 83 -2.24 5.70 -3.90
CA LEU A 83 -0.82 5.88 -4.13
C LEU A 83 -0.62 6.51 -5.50
N ARG A 84 -0.34 7.82 -5.52
CA ARG A 84 -0.09 8.54 -6.77
C ARG A 84 1.38 8.47 -7.15
N LEU A 85 1.65 7.91 -8.32
CA LEU A 85 2.99 7.84 -8.89
C LEU A 85 3.40 9.22 -9.41
N ASN A 86 4.51 9.73 -8.89
CA ASN A 86 5.11 10.97 -9.37
C ASN A 86 5.97 10.69 -10.62
N PRO A 87 6.04 11.65 -11.57
CA PRO A 87 6.88 11.54 -12.77
C PRO A 87 8.36 11.34 -12.46
#